data_AF-A0A1M6L894-F1
#
_entry.id   AF-A0A1M6L894-F1
#
_cell.length_a   1.000
_cell.length_b   1.000
_cell.length_c   1.000
_cell.angle_alpha   90.00
_cell.angle_beta   90.00
_cell.angle_gamma   90.00
#
_symmetry.space_group_name_H-M   'P 1'
#
loop_
_entity.id
_entity.type
_entity.pdbx_description
1 polymer ?
#
loop_
_entity_poly.entity_id
_entity_poly.type
_entity_poly.pdbx_seq_one_letter_code
_entity_poly.pdbx_strand_id
1 'polypeptide(L)'
;YVYTLKENRVFQSMSRKGNCHDNSVMENFFGIMKQEMYYGAVFYSYEELKETIEKYIKYYNEQRIKEKLGWMSPVEYRLNLLAA
;
A
#
# COMPACT_ATOMS: atom_id res chain seq x y z
N TYR A 1 12.57 -2.54 -18.17
CA TYR A 1 12.47 -2.25 -16.71
C TYR A 1 13.68 -2.76 -15.92
N VAL A 2 14.21 -3.98 -16.17
CA VAL A 2 15.40 -4.51 -15.45
C VAL A 2 16.59 -3.55 -15.44
N TYR A 3 16.91 -2.95 -16.59
CA TYR A 3 17.99 -1.96 -16.70
C TYR A 3 17.72 -0.72 -15.85
N THR A 4 16.52 -0.15 -15.95
CA THR A 4 16.06 0.98 -15.11
C THR A 4 16.16 0.69 -13.62
N LEU A 5 15.77 -0.52 -13.18
CA LEU A 5 15.90 -0.92 -11.77
C LEU A 5 17.37 -0.96 -11.34
N LYS A 6 18.24 -1.52 -12.19
CA LYS A 6 19.69 -1.56 -11.93
C LYS A 6 20.31 -0.16 -11.84
N GLU A 7 19.94 0.75 -12.75
CA GLU A 7 20.38 2.15 -12.70
C GLU A 7 19.95 2.85 -11.41
N ASN A 8 18.73 2.58 -10.94
CA ASN A 8 18.19 3.13 -9.70
C ASN A 8 18.59 2.35 -8.44
N ARG A 9 19.50 1.36 -8.56
CA ARG A 9 19.95 0.49 -7.46
C ARG A 9 18.79 -0.21 -6.72
N VAL A 10 17.73 -0.51 -7.44
CA VAL A 10 16.58 -1.28 -6.95
C VAL A 10 16.84 -2.76 -7.23
N PHE A 11 16.97 -3.54 -6.18
CA PHE A 11 17.18 -4.99 -6.27
C PHE A 11 15.84 -5.72 -6.30
N GLN A 12 15.65 -6.55 -7.32
CA GLN A 12 14.45 -7.38 -7.42
C GLN A 12 14.57 -8.57 -6.45
N SER A 13 13.73 -8.58 -5.41
CA SER A 13 13.51 -9.78 -4.59
C SER A 13 12.39 -10.59 -5.22
N MET A 14 12.73 -11.72 -5.83
CA MET A 14 11.76 -12.75 -6.17
C MET A 14 11.86 -13.80 -5.07
N SER A 15 10.92 -13.79 -4.11
CA SER A 15 10.91 -14.77 -3.03
C SER A 15 10.97 -16.20 -3.61
N ARG A 16 11.57 -17.14 -2.87
CA ARG A 16 11.65 -18.54 -3.33
C ARG A 16 10.25 -19.09 -3.55
N LYS A 17 10.09 -20.03 -4.50
CA LYS A 17 8.82 -20.75 -4.71
C LYS A 17 8.31 -21.31 -3.38
N GLY A 18 7.08 -20.94 -2.99
CA GLY A 18 6.47 -21.33 -1.71
C GLY A 18 6.73 -20.36 -0.54
N ASN A 19 7.48 -19.28 -0.74
CA ASN A 19 7.65 -18.20 0.22
C ASN A 19 6.96 -16.94 -0.33
N CYS A 20 5.82 -16.56 0.24
CA CYS A 20 5.02 -15.42 -0.23
C CYS A 20 5.16 -14.17 0.65
N HIS A 21 6.11 -14.11 1.59
CA HIS A 21 6.14 -13.02 2.57
C HIS A 21 6.16 -11.63 1.93
N ASP A 22 6.99 -11.41 0.90
CA ASP A 22 7.08 -10.13 0.21
C ASP A 22 5.77 -9.77 -0.53
N ASN A 23 5.08 -10.77 -1.08
CA ASN A 23 3.83 -10.59 -1.84
C ASN A 23 2.60 -10.46 -0.92
N SER A 24 2.58 -11.20 0.20
CA SER A 24 1.43 -11.31 1.10
C SER A 24 1.01 -9.97 1.72
N VAL A 25 1.96 -9.08 1.98
CA VAL A 25 1.68 -7.75 2.53
C VAL A 25 0.95 -6.89 1.51
N MET A 26 1.37 -6.92 0.24
CA MET A 26 0.71 -6.17 -0.82
C MET A 26 -0.63 -6.78 -1.19
N GLU A 27 -0.76 -8.11 -1.20
CA GLU A 27 -2.05 -8.78 -1.39
C GLU A 27 -3.06 -8.39 -0.30
N ASN A 28 -2.63 -8.36 0.96
CA ASN A 28 -3.47 -7.92 2.06
C ASN A 28 -3.93 -6.47 1.87
N PHE A 29 -3.01 -5.56 1.53
CA PHE A 29 -3.34 -4.17 1.25
C PHE A 29 -4.37 -4.02 0.12
N PHE A 30 -4.18 -4.71 -1.00
CA PHE A 30 -5.14 -4.66 -2.11
C PHE A 30 -6.49 -5.29 -1.76
N GLY A 31 -6.51 -6.34 -0.93
CA GLY A 31 -7.74 -6.93 -0.41
C GLY A 31 -8.56 -5.91 0.38
N ILE A 32 -7.93 -5.26 1.35
CA ILE A 32 -8.57 -4.22 2.18
C ILE A 32 -9.02 -3.04 1.32
N MET A 33 -8.16 -2.53 0.43
CA MET A 33 -8.52 -1.43 -0.46
C MET A 33 -9.77 -1.75 -1.28
N LYS A 34 -9.81 -2.91 -1.94
CA LYS A 34 -10.96 -3.27 -2.76
C LYS A 34 -12.21 -3.43 -1.91
N GLN A 35 -12.09 -4.01 -0.71
CA GLN A 35 -13.20 -4.15 0.22
C GLN A 35 -13.77 -2.83 0.68
N GLU A 36 -12.92 -1.85 0.97
CA GLU A 36 -13.35 -0.59 1.59
C GLU A 36 -13.81 0.47 0.57
N MET A 37 -13.24 0.50 -0.64
CA MET A 37 -13.59 1.56 -1.62
C MET A 37 -14.12 1.07 -2.96
N TYR A 38 -13.86 -0.18 -3.35
CA TYR A 38 -14.18 -0.66 -4.71
C TYR A 38 -15.46 -1.51 -4.76
N TYR A 39 -15.58 -2.49 -3.88
CA TYR A 39 -16.72 -3.40 -3.89
C TYR A 39 -18.01 -2.68 -3.45
N GLY A 40 -19.04 -2.75 -4.30
CA GLY A 40 -20.31 -2.06 -4.09
C GLY A 40 -20.38 -0.64 -4.69
N ALA A 41 -19.28 -0.14 -5.25
CA ALA A 41 -19.24 1.11 -6.00
C ALA A 41 -19.33 0.86 -7.51
N VAL A 42 -19.97 1.80 -8.23
CA VAL A 42 -19.97 1.85 -9.69
C VAL A 42 -19.16 3.07 -10.10
N PHE A 43 -18.13 2.87 -10.91
CA PHE A 43 -17.30 3.93 -11.47
C PHE A 43 -17.66 4.10 -12.95
N TYR A 44 -17.92 5.34 -13.36
CA TYR A 44 -18.35 5.67 -14.71
C TYR A 44 -17.21 6.14 -15.61
N SER A 45 -16.04 6.45 -15.02
CA SER A 45 -14.84 6.79 -15.76
C SER A 45 -13.57 6.26 -15.09
N TYR A 46 -12.50 6.19 -15.88
CA TYR A 46 -11.18 5.89 -15.35
C TYR A 46 -10.71 6.96 -14.36
N GLU A 47 -11.02 8.23 -14.64
CA GLU A 47 -10.64 9.37 -13.82
C GLU A 47 -11.27 9.30 -12.43
N GLU A 48 -12.55 8.91 -12.34
CA GLU A 48 -13.26 8.74 -11.07
C GLU A 48 -12.65 7.62 -10.22
N LEU A 49 -12.37 6.47 -10.85
CA LEU A 49 -11.71 5.35 -10.17
C LEU A 49 -10.30 5.76 -9.69
N LYS A 50 -9.54 6.44 -10.55
CA LYS A 50 -8.19 6.92 -10.23
C LYS A 50 -8.20 7.87 -9.04
N GLU A 51 -9.08 8.87 -9.05
CA GLU A 51 -9.21 9.84 -7.95
C GLU A 51 -9.60 9.14 -6.64
N THR A 52 -10.49 8.15 -6.71
CA THR A 52 -10.89 7.36 -5.55
C THR A 52 -9.73 6.54 -4.99
N ILE A 53 -8.92 5.92 -5.85
CA ILE A 53 -7.69 5.21 -5.45
C ILE A 53 -6.72 6.19 -4.76
N GLU A 54 -6.47 7.36 -5.35
CA GLU A 54 -5.55 8.36 -4.79
C GLU A 54 -6.01 8.85 -3.41
N LYS A 55 -7.31 9.15 -3.25
CA LYS A 55 -7.92 9.52 -1.96
C LYS A 55 -7.77 8.40 -0.94
N TYR A 56 -8.04 7.15 -1.33
CA TYR A 56 -7.93 6.01 -0.43
C TYR A 56 -6.48 5.78 0.02
N ILE A 57 -5.50 5.88 -0.89
CA ILE A 57 -4.07 5.74 -0.55
C ILE A 57 -3.65 6.82 0.46
N LYS A 58 -4.09 8.07 0.25
CA LYS A 58 -3.82 9.17 1.18
C LYS A 58 -4.41 8.88 2.56
N TYR A 59 -5.70 8.52 2.62
CA TYR A 59 -6.36 8.13 3.86
C TYR A 59 -5.62 6.97 4.56
N TYR A 60 -5.30 5.91 3.82
CA TYR A 60 -4.64 4.73 4.37
C TYR A 60 -3.29 5.06 5.00
N ASN A 61 -2.51 5.93 4.38
CA ASN A 61 -1.16 6.28 4.85
C ASN A 61 -1.16 7.32 5.97
N GLU A 62 -2.02 8.34 5.87
CA GLU A 62 -1.96 9.54 6.71
C GLU A 62 -2.98 9.55 7.85
N GLN A 63 -4.06 8.76 7.75
CA GLN A 63 -5.21 8.88 8.66
C GLN A 63 -5.66 7.54 9.26
N ARG A 64 -5.40 6.42 8.60
CA ARG A 64 -5.87 5.11 9.06
C ARG A 64 -5.15 4.68 10.34
N ILE A 65 -5.87 4.72 11.45
CA ILE A 65 -5.38 4.26 12.74
C ILE A 65 -5.28 2.74 12.78
N LYS A 66 -4.13 2.23 13.25
CA LYS A 66 -3.90 0.79 13.45
C LYS A 66 -3.45 0.53 14.89
N GLU A 67 -4.20 -0.30 15.60
CA GLU A 67 -3.86 -0.72 16.98
C GLU A 67 -2.45 -1.31 17.06
N LYS A 68 -2.08 -2.18 16.09
CA LYS A 68 -0.74 -2.77 15.99
C LYS A 68 0.40 -1.75 15.81
N LEU A 69 0.08 -0.52 15.42
CA LEU A 69 1.03 0.59 15.28
C LEU A 69 0.94 1.54 16.48
N GLY A 70 0.41 1.09 17.64
CA GLY A 70 0.24 1.96 18.81
C GLY A 70 -0.78 3.06 18.58
N TRP A 71 -1.86 2.75 17.84
CA TRP A 71 -2.92 3.71 17.48
C TRP A 71 -2.43 4.89 16.62
N MET A 72 -1.37 4.69 15.84
CA MET A 72 -0.87 5.66 14.85
C MET A 72 -1.28 5.27 13.42
N SER A 73 -1.29 6.26 12.52
CA SER A 73 -1.28 6.01 11.08
C SER A 73 0.07 5.46 10.60
N PRO A 74 0.15 4.82 9.42
CA PRO A 74 1.42 4.33 8.88
C PRO A 74 2.52 5.40 8.79
N VAL A 75 2.16 6.63 8.38
CA VAL A 75 3.11 7.74 8.29
C VAL A 75 3.55 8.19 9.68
N GLU A 76 2.63 8.37 10.62
CA GLU A 76 2.96 8.75 11.99
C GLU A 76 3.87 7.73 12.66
N TYR A 77 3.56 6.43 12.53
CA TYR A 77 4.38 5.35 13.04
C TYR A 77 5.81 5.41 12.49
N ARG A 78 5.96 5.65 11.18
CA ARG A 78 7.27 5.77 10.54
C ARG A 78 8.05 6.98 11.04
N LEU A 79 7.38 8.12 11.22
CA LEU A 79 8.01 9.34 11.73
C LEU A 79 8.44 9.17 13.19
N ASN A 80 7.62 8.51 14.02
CA ASN A 80 7.95 8.20 15.40
C ASN A 80 9.19 7.29 15.51
N LEU A 81 9.29 6.25 14.68
CA LEU A 81 10.45 5.36 14.63
C LEU A 81 11.75 6.06 14.19
N LEU A 82 11.67 7.10 13.35
CA LEU A 82 12.85 7.86 12.91
C LEU A 82 13.33 8.89 13.93
N ALA A 83 12.45 9.27 14.87
CA ALA A 83 12.76 10.21 15.94
C ALA A 83 13.30 9.55 17.21
N ALA A 84 13.23 8.20 17.29
CA ALA A 84 13.74 7.37 18.38
C ALA A 84 15.18 6.90 18.10
#